data_AF-A0A3E0QBR7-F1
#
_entry.id   AF-A0A3E0QBR7-F1
#
_cell.length_a   1.000
_cell.length_b   1.000
_cell.length_c   1.000
_cell.angle_alpha   90.00
_cell.angle_beta   90.00
_cell.angle_gamma   90.00
#
_symmetry.space_group_name_H-M   'P 1'
#
loop_
_entity.id
_entity.type
_entity.pdbx_description
1 polymer ?
#
loop_
_entity_poly.entity_id
_entity_poly.type
_entity_poly.pdbx_seq_one_letter_code
_entity_poly.pdbx_strand_id
1 'polypeptide(L)'
;VASYDDKEITIADIPGLVEGAHEGVGLGIQFLKHIERCKSLLHLIDITNLDLKESYDQVKNELKNYSSKMLEKRELIVFNKIDLIDEDTAKDVIDDFSKDKNCEIMTMTTLNKESVSKIKAKLLSYVS
;
A
#
# COMPACT_ATOMS: atom_id res chain seq x y z
N VAL A 1 11.76 10.25 -8.05
CA VAL A 1 11.80 11.20 -6.92
C VAL A 1 10.57 12.07 -7.00
N ALA A 2 9.82 12.20 -5.91
CA ALA A 2 8.68 13.11 -5.80
C ALA A 2 9.05 14.25 -4.84
N SER A 3 8.82 15.49 -5.26
CA SER A 3 9.03 16.69 -4.43
C SER A 3 7.69 17.31 -4.02
N TYR A 4 7.62 17.79 -2.78
CA TYR A 4 6.49 18.54 -2.26
C TYR A 4 6.96 19.36 -1.05
N ASP A 5 6.69 20.67 -1.08
CA ASP A 5 7.01 21.60 0.00
C ASP A 5 8.50 21.58 0.43
N ASP A 6 9.39 21.73 -0.56
CA ASP A 6 10.87 21.70 -0.44
C ASP A 6 11.48 20.43 0.17
N LYS A 7 10.67 19.37 0.30
CA LYS A 7 11.10 18.04 0.73
C LYS A 7 11.02 17.04 -0.43
N GLU A 8 11.99 16.12 -0.47
CA GLU A 8 12.06 15.07 -1.47
C GLU A 8 11.82 13.69 -0.85
N ILE A 9 11.00 12.88 -1.51
CA ILE A 9 10.84 11.45 -1.22
C ILE A 9 11.17 10.61 -2.45
N THR A 10 11.86 9.50 -2.23
CA THR A 10 12.08 8.49 -3.28
C THR A 10 11.01 7.42 -3.15
N ILE A 11 10.23 7.26 -4.22
CA ILE A 11 9.23 6.20 -4.35
C ILE A 11 9.84 5.16 -5.27
N ALA A 12 9.85 3.91 -4.81
CA ALA A 12 10.14 2.75 -5.63
C ALA A 12 8.82 2.04 -5.89
N ASP A 13 8.47 1.84 -7.15
CA ASP A 13 7.34 1.01 -7.51
C ASP A 13 7.77 -0.45 -7.43
N ILE A 14 7.03 -1.23 -6.64
CA ILE A 14 7.30 -2.65 -6.45
C ILE A 14 6.13 -3.39 -7.05
N PRO A 15 6.31 -4.10 -8.18
CA PRO A 15 5.24 -4.90 -8.76
C PRO A 15 4.79 -5.95 -7.74
N GLY A 16 3.47 -6.24 -7.76
CA GLY A 16 2.83 -7.09 -6.77
C GLY A 16 3.60 -8.36 -6.48
N LEU A 17 3.80 -8.66 -5.18
CA LEU A 17 4.40 -9.91 -4.76
C LEU A 17 3.42 -11.03 -5.09
N VAL A 18 3.86 -11.94 -5.96
CA VAL A 18 3.14 -13.18 -6.26
C VAL A 18 3.51 -14.21 -5.19
N GLU A 19 2.65 -15.20 -4.98
CA GLU A 19 2.90 -16.31 -4.06
C GLU A 19 4.28 -16.95 -4.29
N GLY A 20 5.04 -17.16 -3.21
CA GLY A 20 6.37 -17.77 -3.28
C GLY A 20 7.52 -16.79 -3.54
N ALA A 21 7.27 -15.47 -3.54
CA ALA A 21 8.34 -14.47 -3.67
C ALA A 21 9.43 -14.59 -2.60
N HIS A 22 9.05 -15.00 -1.38
CA HIS A 22 9.97 -15.25 -0.27
C HIS A 22 10.85 -16.50 -0.45
N GLU A 23 10.44 -17.48 -1.28
CA GLU A 23 11.16 -18.74 -1.49
C GLU A 23 12.40 -18.59 -2.40
N GLY A 24 12.62 -17.41 -2.97
CA GLY A 24 13.82 -17.11 -3.76
C GLY A 24 13.72 -17.48 -5.24
N VAL A 25 12.54 -17.89 -5.73
CA VAL A 25 12.32 -18.19 -7.14
C VAL A 25 12.03 -16.90 -7.92
N GLY A 26 12.88 -16.58 -8.90
CA GLY A 26 12.70 -15.42 -9.77
C GLY A 26 13.07 -14.06 -9.14
N LEU A 27 12.37 -13.00 -9.55
CA LEU A 27 12.65 -11.61 -9.14
C LEU A 27 12.06 -11.24 -7.77
N GLY A 28 11.18 -12.08 -7.20
CA GLY A 28 10.46 -11.81 -5.94
C GLY A 28 11.39 -11.45 -4.78
N ILE A 29 12.49 -12.19 -4.61
CA ILE A 29 13.50 -11.92 -3.58
C ILE A 29 14.23 -10.58 -3.79
N GLN A 30 14.39 -10.14 -5.05
CA GLN A 30 14.98 -8.83 -5.33
C GLN A 30 14.01 -7.72 -4.90
N PHE A 31 12.71 -7.86 -5.18
CA PHE A 31 11.70 -6.91 -4.72
C PHE A 31 11.63 -6.82 -3.20
N LEU A 32 11.66 -7.97 -2.50
CA LEU A 32 11.69 -8.03 -1.04
C LEU A 32 12.91 -7.31 -0.45
N LYS A 33 14.10 -7.45 -1.05
CA LYS A 33 15.30 -6.68 -0.67
C LYS A 33 15.16 -5.17 -0.90
N HIS A 34 14.42 -4.74 -1.92
CA HIS A 34 14.14 -3.31 -2.12
C HIS A 34 13.17 -2.80 -1.05
N ILE A 35 12.11 -3.56 -0.76
CA ILE A 35 11.14 -3.25 0.30
C ILE A 35 11.84 -3.16 1.66
N GLU A 36 12.85 -3.99 1.92
CA GLU A 36 13.67 -3.93 3.16
C GLU A 36 14.34 -2.58 3.38
N ARG A 37 14.72 -1.89 2.30
CA ARG A 37 15.39 -0.59 2.37
C ARG A 37 14.42 0.57 2.51
N CYS A 38 13.13 0.37 2.22
CA CYS A 38 12.10 1.41 2.35
C CYS A 38 11.77 1.68 3.82
N LYS A 39 11.63 2.95 4.20
CA LYS A 39 11.24 3.32 5.59
C LYS A 39 9.77 3.03 5.88
N SER A 40 8.93 3.16 4.87
CA SER A 40 7.48 3.00 4.94
C SER A 40 6.96 2.29 3.70
N LEU A 41 5.77 1.71 3.80
CA LEU A 41 5.09 1.00 2.72
C LEU A 41 3.83 1.78 2.32
N LEU A 42 3.59 1.85 1.02
CA LEU A 42 2.34 2.32 0.44
C LEU A 42 1.70 1.12 -0.25
N HIS A 43 0.56 0.67 0.26
CA HIS A 43 -0.17 -0.46 -0.29
C HIS A 43 -1.34 0.07 -1.10
N LEU A 44 -1.23 0.00 -2.43
CA LEU A 44 -2.29 0.45 -3.33
C LEU A 44 -3.24 -0.72 -3.64
N ILE A 45 -4.50 -0.60 -3.24
CA ILE A 45 -5.52 -1.63 -3.41
C ILE A 45 -6.60 -1.09 -4.33
N ASP A 46 -7.02 -1.87 -5.33
CA ASP A 46 -8.19 -1.54 -6.15
C ASP A 46 -9.47 -1.87 -5.39
N ILE A 47 -10.32 -0.87 -5.14
CA ILE A 47 -11.55 -1.07 -4.36
C ILE A 47 -12.61 -1.88 -5.12
N THR A 48 -12.50 -1.99 -6.45
CA THR A 48 -13.44 -2.77 -7.27
C THR A 48 -13.13 -4.26 -7.24
N ASN A 49 -12.00 -4.67 -6.65
CA ASN A 49 -11.59 -6.07 -6.61
C ASN A 49 -12.36 -6.81 -5.51
N LEU A 50 -12.95 -7.95 -5.83
CA LEU A 50 -13.73 -8.76 -4.88
C LEU A 50 -12.83 -9.39 -3.80
N ASP A 51 -11.57 -9.69 -4.14
CA ASP A 51 -10.65 -10.45 -3.27
C ASP A 51 -9.62 -9.54 -2.59
N LEU A 52 -10.01 -8.30 -2.28
CA LEU A 52 -9.13 -7.27 -1.72
C LEU A 52 -8.49 -7.66 -0.38
N LYS A 53 -9.22 -8.41 0.48
CA LYS A 53 -8.71 -8.91 1.76
C LYS A 53 -7.64 -9.99 1.54
N GLU A 54 -7.95 -10.96 0.69
CA GLU A 54 -7.05 -12.07 0.37
C GLU A 54 -5.76 -11.57 -0.29
N SER A 55 -5.88 -10.68 -1.27
CA SER A 55 -4.73 -10.08 -1.96
C SER A 55 -3.82 -9.33 -0.98
N TYR A 56 -4.41 -8.55 -0.07
CA TYR A 56 -3.65 -7.86 0.97
C TYR A 56 -2.96 -8.84 1.93
N ASP A 57 -3.70 -9.83 2.43
CA ASP A 57 -3.18 -10.80 3.40
C ASP A 57 -2.07 -11.66 2.77
N GLN A 58 -2.16 -11.99 1.48
CA GLN A 58 -1.11 -12.66 0.72
C GLN A 58 0.18 -11.84 0.70
N VAL A 59 0.12 -10.56 0.35
CA VAL A 59 1.28 -9.66 0.36
C VAL A 59 1.87 -9.54 1.78
N LYS A 60 1.03 -9.42 2.82
CA LYS A 60 1.49 -9.37 4.21
C LYS A 60 2.15 -10.67 4.65
N ASN A 61 1.64 -11.82 4.22
CA ASN A 61 2.24 -13.12 4.51
C ASN A 61 3.60 -13.27 3.84
N GLU A 62 3.75 -12.86 2.58
CA GLU A 62 5.05 -12.84 1.89
C GLU A 62 6.08 -11.98 2.61
N LEU A 63 5.69 -10.76 3.02
CA LEU A 63 6.54 -9.87 3.81
C LEU A 63 6.94 -10.50 5.15
N LYS A 64 5.99 -11.14 5.83
CA LYS A 64 6.20 -11.82 7.11
C LYS A 64 7.16 -13.00 6.99
N ASN A 65 6.96 -13.83 5.96
CA ASN A 65 7.78 -15.01 5.69
C ASN A 65 9.21 -14.64 5.33
N TYR A 66 9.40 -13.50 4.65
CA TYR A 66 10.73 -12.97 4.38
C TYR A 66 11.40 -12.40 5.63
N SER A 67 10.72 -11.53 6.38
CA SER A 67 11.25 -10.94 7.63
C SER A 67 10.14 -10.34 8.48
N SER A 68 10.02 -10.78 9.73
CA SER A 68 9.04 -10.25 10.69
C SER A 68 9.15 -8.73 10.90
N LYS A 69 10.35 -8.16 10.76
CA LYS A 69 10.61 -6.71 10.85
C LYS A 69 9.90 -5.91 9.76
N MET A 70 9.50 -6.53 8.65
CA MET A 70 8.73 -5.86 7.61
C MET A 70 7.34 -5.46 8.07
N LEU A 71 6.74 -6.24 8.99
CA LEU A 71 5.42 -5.95 9.52
C LEU A 71 5.41 -4.78 10.50
N GLU A 72 6.58 -4.46 11.07
CA GLU A 72 6.75 -3.30 11.98
C GLU A 72 6.87 -1.98 11.21
N LYS A 73 7.06 -2.04 9.88
CA LYS A 73 7.14 -0.84 9.06
C LYS A 73 5.80 -0.14 9.00
N ARG A 74 5.85 1.19 9.01
CA ARG A 74 4.66 2.02 8.84
C ARG A 74 4.08 1.79 7.45
N GLU A 75 2.81 1.38 7.40
CA GLU A 75 2.07 1.08 6.18
C GLU A 75 0.91 2.05 6.02
N LEU A 76 0.78 2.63 4.83
CA LEU A 76 -0.38 3.40 4.39
C LEU A 76 -1.12 2.59 3.34
N ILE A 77 -2.38 2.24 3.62
CA ILE A 77 -3.25 1.55 2.69
C ILE A 77 -4.02 2.59 1.90
N VAL A 78 -4.00 2.49 0.58
CA VAL A 78 -4.71 3.41 -0.31
C VAL A 78 -5.65 2.62 -1.20
N PHE A 79 -6.95 2.85 -1.03
CA PHE A 79 -7.96 2.36 -1.95
C PHE A 79 -8.04 3.27 -3.19
N ASN A 80 -7.74 2.72 -4.35
CA ASN A 80 -7.81 3.39 -5.64
C ASN A 80 -9.15 3.09 -6.34
N LYS A 81 -9.49 3.90 -7.34
CA LYS A 81 -10.68 3.78 -8.20
C LYS A 81 -12.02 3.88 -7.46
N ILE A 82 -12.05 4.65 -6.38
CA ILE A 82 -13.30 4.91 -5.64
C ILE A 82 -14.40 5.53 -6.49
N ASP A 83 -14.04 6.16 -7.61
CA ASP A 83 -14.97 6.72 -8.59
C ASP A 83 -15.77 5.67 -9.37
N LEU A 84 -15.38 4.40 -9.32
CA LEU A 84 -16.06 3.30 -10.02
C LEU A 84 -17.17 2.63 -9.19
N ILE A 85 -17.30 2.97 -7.92
CA ILE A 85 -18.32 2.44 -7.02
C ILE A 85 -19.04 3.59 -6.32
N ASP A 86 -20.24 3.32 -5.81
CA ASP A 86 -20.97 4.31 -5.03
C ASP A 86 -20.31 4.53 -3.66
N GLU A 87 -20.56 5.71 -3.08
CA GLU A 87 -19.93 6.11 -1.82
C GLU A 87 -20.32 5.22 -0.63
N ASP A 88 -21.51 4.62 -0.65
CA ASP A 88 -22.00 3.81 0.45
C ASP A 88 -21.36 2.42 0.41
N THR A 89 -21.29 1.79 -0.77
CA THR A 89 -20.51 0.56 -1.01
C THR A 89 -19.04 0.78 -0.67
N ALA A 90 -18.46 1.93 -1.03
CA ALA A 90 -17.07 2.24 -0.71
C ALA A 90 -16.83 2.29 0.81
N LYS A 91 -17.74 2.92 1.56
CA LYS A 91 -17.67 2.95 3.03
C LYS A 91 -17.80 1.56 3.61
N ASP A 92 -18.76 0.77 3.16
CA ASP A 92 -18.97 -0.59 3.64
C ASP A 92 -17.73 -1.47 3.44
N VAL A 93 -17.08 -1.38 2.28
CA VAL A 93 -15.84 -2.11 1.97
C VAL A 93 -14.69 -1.64 2.88
N ILE A 94 -14.52 -0.33 3.08
CA ILE A 94 -13.45 0.24 3.92
C ILE A 94 -13.67 -0.14 5.38
N ASP A 95 -14.90 -0.04 5.87
CA ASP A 95 -15.27 -0.43 7.23
C ASP A 95 -15.03 -1.92 7.43
N ASP A 96 -15.47 -2.76 6.50
CA ASP A 96 -15.25 -4.19 6.58
C ASP A 96 -13.76 -4.58 6.53
N PHE A 97 -12.95 -3.84 5.77
CA PHE A 97 -11.51 -4.05 5.70
C PHE A 97 -10.79 -3.58 6.98
N SER A 98 -11.24 -2.49 7.61
CA SER A 98 -10.60 -1.88 8.78
C SER A 98 -10.95 -2.54 10.12
N LYS A 99 -12.08 -3.25 10.23
CA LYS A 99 -12.56 -3.90 11.46
C LYS A 99 -11.50 -4.70 12.22
N ASP A 100 -10.65 -5.43 11.50
CA ASP A 100 -9.68 -6.36 12.09
C ASP A 100 -8.24 -5.82 12.10
N LYS A 101 -8.03 -4.57 11.65
CA LYS A 101 -6.71 -4.06 11.29
C LYS A 101 -6.52 -2.62 11.77
N ASN A 102 -5.54 -2.41 12.66
CA ASN A 102 -5.11 -1.06 13.03
C ASN A 102 -4.20 -0.48 11.93
N CYS A 103 -4.80 -0.18 10.78
CA CYS A 103 -4.11 0.30 9.59
C CYS A 103 -4.58 1.72 9.23
N GLU A 104 -3.64 2.54 8.75
CA GLU A 104 -3.96 3.87 8.27
C GLU A 104 -4.45 3.76 6.82
N ILE A 105 -5.73 4.09 6.59
CA ILE A 105 -6.40 3.93 5.30
C ILE A 105 -6.70 5.31 4.71
N MET A 106 -6.41 5.48 3.42
CA MET A 106 -6.82 6.62 2.62
C MET A 106 -7.49 6.15 1.33
N THR A 107 -8.24 7.03 0.69
CA THR A 107 -8.86 6.76 -0.60
C THR A 107 -8.28 7.70 -1.66
N MET A 108 -8.20 7.22 -2.89
CA MET A 108 -7.77 8.01 -4.03
C MET A 108 -8.60 7.71 -5.26
N THR A 109 -8.71 8.73 -6.08
CA THR A 109 -9.25 8.67 -7.44
C THR A 109 -8.17 9.26 -8.34
N THR A 110 -7.91 8.61 -9.47
CA THR A 110 -6.89 9.09 -10.42
C THR A 110 -7.37 10.36 -11.14
N LEU A 111 -8.68 10.61 -11.16
CA LEU A 111 -9.29 11.80 -11.74
C LEU A 111 -9.07 13.04 -10.86
N ASN A 112 -8.88 12.86 -9.54
CA ASN A 112 -8.73 13.96 -8.59
C ASN A 112 -7.27 14.17 -8.13
N LYS A 113 -6.66 15.27 -8.60
CA LYS A 113 -5.29 15.68 -8.21
C LYS A 113 -5.15 16.03 -6.73
N GLU A 114 -6.24 16.41 -6.07
CA GLU A 114 -6.23 16.76 -4.64
C GLU A 114 -5.96 15.52 -3.77
N SER A 115 -6.58 14.38 -4.08
CA SER A 115 -6.36 13.12 -3.36
C SER A 115 -4.91 12.65 -3.44
N VAL A 116 -4.27 12.79 -4.61
CA VAL A 116 -2.85 12.50 -4.79
C VAL A 116 -1.98 13.41 -3.92
N SER A 117 -2.32 14.69 -3.82
CA SER A 117 -1.58 15.66 -3.01
C SER A 117 -1.67 15.36 -1.52
N LYS A 118 -2.85 14.93 -1.03
CA LYS A 118 -3.04 14.47 0.35
C LYS A 118 -2.17 13.25 0.67
N ILE A 119 -2.09 12.28 -0.23
CA ILE A 119 -1.22 11.09 -0.06
C ILE A 119 0.24 11.49 -0.04
N LYS A 120 0.69 12.38 -0.93
CA LYS A 120 2.07 12.90 -0.92
C LYS A 120 2.43 13.55 0.41
N ALA A 121 1.59 14.48 0.88
CA ALA A 121 1.78 15.14 2.17
C ALA A 121 1.83 14.12 3.33
N LYS A 122 0.99 13.09 3.27
CA LYS A 122 0.98 12.02 4.27
C LYS A 122 2.27 11.21 4.26
N LEU A 123 2.73 10.77 3.09
CA LEU A 123 3.99 10.02 2.96
C LEU A 123 5.19 10.82 3.44
N LEU A 124 5.21 12.14 3.22
CA LEU A 124 6.25 13.02 3.73
C LEU A 124 6.29 13.08 5.25
N SER A 125 5.13 13.01 5.92
CA SER A 125 5.06 12.95 7.39
C SER A 125 5.63 11.65 7.98
N TYR A 126 5.85 10.61 7.16
CA TYR A 126 6.43 9.34 7.63
C TYR A 126 7.95 9.31 7.52
N VAL A 127 8.51 10.18 6.67
CA VAL A 127 9.94 10.22 6.35
C VAL A 127 10.64 11.39 7.05
N SER A 128 9.89 12.44 7.42
CA SER A 128 10.33 13.56 8.28
C SER A 128 10.45 13.13 9.73
#